data_AF-A0A967BR03-F1
#
_entry.id   AF-A0A967BR03-F1
#
_cell.length_a   1.000
_cell.length_b   1.000
_cell.length_c   1.000
_cell.angle_alpha   90.00
_cell.angle_beta   90.00
_cell.angle_gamma   90.00
#
_symmetry.space_group_name_H-M   'P 1'
#
loop_
_entity.id
_entity.type
_entity.pdbx_description
1 polymer ?
#
loop_
_entity_poly.entity_id
_entity_poly.type
_entity_poly.pdbx_seq_one_letter_code
_entity_poly.pdbx_strand_id
1 'polypeptide(L)'
;MKIGFDISQTGKSKAGCGFFAEGLIHHLAEIDHQNEYILYPTFGDFFFDPDNERYRSNQKNIQFGLSHRSLKEAHLFWSHPPMNYEAMLGNPDIIHANNFCCPSKLK
;
A
#
# COMPACT_ATOMS: atom_id res chain seq x y z
N MET A 1 -2.25 8.19 14.16
CA MET A 1 -1.01 7.58 13.63
C MET A 1 -1.11 7.48 12.12
N LYS A 2 0.01 7.34 11.42
CA LYS A 2 0.08 7.05 9.99
C LYS A 2 0.24 5.54 9.78
N ILE A 3 -0.74 4.93 9.14
CA ILE A 3 -0.78 3.50 8.86
C ILE A 3 -0.54 3.31 7.37
N GLY A 4 0.62 2.77 7.00
CA GLY A 4 0.87 2.30 5.65
C GLY A 4 0.05 1.05 5.37
N PHE A 5 -0.63 0.98 4.23
CA PHE A 5 -1.52 -0.14 3.91
C PHE A 5 -1.31 -0.61 2.47
N ASP A 6 -0.99 -1.89 2.32
CA ASP A 6 -0.86 -2.56 1.04
C ASP A 6 -2.23 -2.71 0.35
N ILE A 7 -2.43 -2.01 -0.76
CA ILE A 7 -3.60 -2.18 -1.65
C ILE A 7 -3.20 -2.71 -3.02
N SER A 8 -2.02 -3.32 -3.15
CA SER A 8 -1.45 -3.75 -4.42
C SER A 8 -2.37 -4.70 -5.20
N GLN A 9 -3.15 -5.52 -4.49
CA GLN A 9 -4.06 -6.52 -5.09
C GLN A 9 -5.51 -6.06 -5.24
N THR A 10 -5.80 -4.75 -5.12
CA THR A 10 -7.18 -4.21 -5.14
C THR A 10 -7.69 -3.77 -6.51
N GLY A 11 -6.96 -4.09 -7.57
CA GLY A 11 -7.36 -3.71 -8.93
C GLY A 11 -8.52 -4.52 -9.49
N LYS A 12 -8.81 -4.32 -10.78
CA LYS A 12 -10.04 -4.80 -11.44
C LYS A 12 -10.28 -6.30 -11.32
N SER A 13 -9.21 -7.07 -11.45
CA SER A 13 -9.22 -8.53 -11.43
C SER A 13 -8.90 -9.10 -10.05
N LYS A 14 -9.15 -8.34 -8.98
CA LYS A 14 -8.88 -8.77 -7.61
C LYS A 14 -9.58 -10.09 -7.29
N ALA A 15 -8.90 -10.91 -6.50
CA ALA A 15 -9.39 -12.17 -5.96
C ALA A 15 -8.79 -12.39 -4.57
N GLY A 16 -9.39 -13.27 -3.77
CA GLY A 16 -8.84 -13.68 -2.46
C GLY A 16 -8.41 -12.49 -1.59
N CYS A 17 -7.10 -12.37 -1.38
CA CYS A 17 -6.47 -11.29 -0.60
C CYS A 17 -6.84 -9.88 -1.09
N GLY A 18 -7.09 -9.67 -2.38
CA GLY A 18 -7.52 -8.39 -2.91
C GLY A 18 -8.91 -7.95 -2.42
N PHE A 19 -9.87 -8.88 -2.32
CA PHE A 19 -11.19 -8.61 -1.74
C PHE A 19 -11.07 -8.33 -0.23
N PHE A 20 -10.24 -9.10 0.46
CA PHE A 20 -9.97 -8.87 1.88
C PHE A 20 -9.33 -7.50 2.13
N ALA A 21 -8.28 -7.15 1.39
CA ALA A 21 -7.57 -5.89 1.53
C ALA A 21 -8.50 -4.70 1.27
N GLU A 22 -9.29 -4.74 0.18
CA GLU A 22 -10.26 -3.69 -0.15
C GLU A 22 -11.34 -3.56 0.93
N GLY A 23 -11.95 -4.68 1.35
CA GLY A 23 -13.00 -4.67 2.37
C GLY A 23 -12.48 -4.15 3.70
N LEU A 24 -11.29 -4.57 4.12
CA LEU A 24 -10.67 -4.14 5.37
C LEU A 24 -10.39 -2.64 5.37
N ILE A 25 -9.69 -2.12 4.35
CA ILE A 25 -9.36 -0.69 4.31
C ILE A 25 -10.58 0.20 4.15
N HIS A 26 -11.59 -0.28 3.42
CA HIS A 26 -12.85 0.44 3.27
C HIS A 26 -13.53 0.67 4.62
N HIS A 27 -13.77 -0.40 5.37
CA HIS A 27 -14.45 -0.30 6.66
C HIS A 27 -13.59 0.40 7.72
N LEU A 28 -12.28 0.16 7.76
CA LEU A 28 -11.37 0.88 8.65
C LEU A 28 -11.42 2.38 8.41
N ALA A 29 -11.33 2.83 7.16
CA ALA A 29 -11.36 4.24 6.83
C ALA A 29 -12.72 4.91 7.14
N GLU A 30 -13.81 4.15 7.12
CA GLU A 30 -15.14 4.64 7.50
C GLU A 30 -15.34 4.83 9.00
N ILE A 31 -14.75 3.96 9.84
CA ILE A 31 -14.99 3.97 11.29
C ILE A 31 -13.86 4.61 12.10
N ASP A 32 -12.64 4.61 11.58
CA ASP A 32 -11.47 5.18 12.25
C ASP A 32 -11.26 6.62 11.79
N HIS A 33 -11.50 7.57 12.69
CA HIS A 33 -11.29 8.99 12.42
C HIS A 33 -10.05 9.56 13.12
N GLN A 34 -9.25 8.73 13.79
CA GLN A 34 -8.07 9.15 14.55
C GLN A 34 -6.77 8.86 13.79
N ASN A 35 -6.76 7.85 12.93
CA ASN A 35 -5.59 7.49 12.14
C ASN A 35 -5.69 7.98 10.69
N GLU A 36 -4.53 8.14 10.07
CA GLU A 36 -4.36 8.40 8.65
C GLU A 36 -3.87 7.13 7.96
N TYR A 37 -4.43 6.78 6.81
CA TYR A 37 -4.06 5.62 6.02
C TYR A 37 -3.33 6.05 4.75
N ILE A 38 -2.09 5.57 4.59
CA ILE A 38 -1.29 5.78 3.38
C ILE A 38 -1.38 4.51 2.55
N LEU A 39 -2.15 4.56 1.47
CA LEU A 39 -2.39 3.41 0.62
C LEU A 39 -1.29 3.25 -0.41
N TYR A 40 -0.71 2.05 -0.51
CA TYR A 40 0.33 1.71 -1.47
C TYR A 40 -0.24 0.89 -2.63
N PRO A 41 -0.47 1.48 -3.82
CA PRO A 41 -0.96 0.78 -5.02
C PRO A 41 0.01 -0.27 -5.55
N THR A 42 1.27 -0.18 -5.16
CA THR A 42 2.30 -1.16 -5.48
C THR A 42 3.05 -1.47 -4.19
N PHE A 43 3.16 -2.75 -3.83
CA PHE A 43 3.75 -3.16 -2.56
C PHE A 43 4.49 -4.50 -2.70
N GLY A 44 5.74 -4.52 -2.28
CA GLY A 44 6.63 -5.65 -2.52
C GLY A 44 6.99 -5.85 -3.99
N ASP A 45 7.58 -7.01 -4.27
CA ASP A 45 8.24 -7.33 -5.54
C ASP A 45 7.54 -8.41 -6.37
N PHE A 46 6.43 -8.94 -5.85
CA PHE A 46 5.75 -10.11 -6.42
C PHE A 46 4.52 -9.74 -7.24
N PHE A 47 3.73 -8.75 -6.79
CA PHE A 47 2.45 -8.41 -7.40
C PHE A 47 2.49 -7.03 -8.04
N PHE A 48 1.95 -6.92 -9.25
CA PHE A 48 1.77 -5.65 -9.96
C PHE A 48 0.53 -5.73 -10.84
N ASP A 49 -0.41 -4.80 -10.66
CA ASP A 49 -1.55 -4.65 -11.56
C ASP A 49 -1.13 -3.82 -12.79
N PRO A 50 -1.14 -4.38 -14.01
CA PRO A 50 -0.72 -3.68 -15.22
C PRO A 50 -1.67 -2.53 -15.62
N ASP A 51 -2.94 -2.60 -15.24
CA ASP A 51 -3.94 -1.57 -15.52
C ASP A 51 -3.87 -0.42 -14.51
N ASN A 52 -3.07 -0.58 -13.43
CA ASN A 52 -2.94 0.35 -12.32
C ASN A 52 -4.31 0.76 -11.72
N GLU A 53 -5.31 -0.10 -11.91
CA GLU A 53 -6.58 0.00 -11.22
C GLU A 53 -6.35 -0.34 -9.75
N ARG A 54 -7.07 0.34 -8.87
CA ARG A 54 -6.90 0.25 -7.43
C ARG A 54 -8.15 0.70 -6.71
N TYR A 55 -8.27 0.29 -5.45
CA TYR A 55 -9.26 0.83 -4.54
C TYR A 55 -9.22 2.36 -4.53
N ARG A 56 -10.41 2.97 -4.59
CA ARG A 56 -10.62 4.42 -4.53
C ARG A 56 -11.50 4.75 -3.35
N SER A 57 -11.17 5.82 -2.65
CA SER A 57 -11.96 6.32 -1.54
C SER A 57 -11.93 7.84 -1.51
N ASN A 58 -13.01 8.43 -1.01
CA ASN A 58 -13.13 9.85 -0.75
C ASN A 58 -13.02 10.17 0.76
N GLN A 59 -12.67 9.17 1.59
CA GLN A 59 -12.49 9.39 3.02
C GLN A 59 -11.31 10.32 3.29
N LYS A 60 -11.49 11.27 4.22
CA LYS A 60 -10.52 12.34 4.49
C LYS A 60 -9.23 11.85 5.15
N ASN A 61 -9.29 10.69 5.79
CA ASN A 61 -8.17 10.02 6.44
C ASN A 61 -7.35 9.15 5.46
N ILE A 62 -7.70 9.10 4.17
CA ILE A 62 -6.95 8.33 3.16
C ILE A 62 -6.04 9.26 2.36
N GLN A 63 -4.79 8.83 2.21
CA GLN A 63 -3.81 9.39 1.28
C GLN A 63 -3.27 8.29 0.38
N PHE A 64 -3.04 8.59 -0.90
CA PHE A 64 -2.36 7.65 -1.80
C PHE A 64 -0.86 7.90 -1.75
N GLY A 65 -0.12 6.89 -1.31
CA GLY A 65 1.34 6.90 -1.21
C GLY A 65 2.03 6.45 -2.50
N LEU A 66 3.22 5.87 -2.31
CA LEU A 66 4.10 5.44 -3.39
C LEU A 66 3.43 4.44 -4.34
N SER A 67 3.56 4.72 -5.64
CA SER A 67 3.17 3.84 -6.74
C SER A 67 4.31 3.78 -7.75
N HIS A 68 4.62 2.57 -8.22
CA HIS A 68 5.62 2.35 -9.27
C HIS A 68 4.96 2.24 -10.65
N ARG A 69 5.70 2.50 -11.73
CA ARG A 69 5.21 2.41 -13.11
C ARG A 69 5.34 1.01 -13.69
N SER A 70 6.16 0.16 -13.07
CA SER A 70 6.37 -1.22 -13.51
C SER A 70 6.74 -2.14 -12.34
N LEU A 71 6.52 -3.44 -12.54
CA LEU A 71 6.97 -4.48 -11.61
C LEU A 71 8.50 -4.40 -11.38
N LYS A 72 9.28 -4.07 -12.41
CA LYS A 72 10.73 -3.91 -12.30
C LYS A 72 11.11 -2.77 -11.35
N GLU A 73 10.44 -1.62 -11.49
CA GLU A 73 10.65 -0.48 -10.58
C GLU A 73 10.27 -0.84 -9.14
N ALA A 74 9.12 -1.50 -8.95
CA ALA A 74 8.70 -1.97 -7.63
C ALA A 74 9.74 -2.93 -7.03
N HIS A 75 10.13 -3.98 -7.76
CA HIS A 75 11.14 -4.94 -7.30
C HIS A 75 12.46 -4.26 -6.91
N LEU A 76 12.96 -3.32 -7.73
CA LEU A 76 14.17 -2.56 -7.41
C LEU A 76 14.01 -1.75 -6.13
N PHE A 77 12.89 -1.04 -5.97
CA PHE A 77 12.61 -0.22 -4.80
C PHE A 77 12.53 -1.06 -3.51
N TRP A 78 11.78 -2.16 -3.52
CA TRP A 78 11.58 -2.98 -2.31
C TRP A 78 12.81 -3.84 -1.97
N SER A 79 13.57 -4.29 -2.97
CA SER A 79 14.80 -5.09 -2.73
C SER A 79 16.01 -4.23 -2.39
N HIS A 80 16.09 -3.02 -2.94
CA HIS A 80 17.20 -2.09 -2.74
C HIS A 80 16.66 -0.70 -2.33
N PRO A 81 16.07 -0.59 -1.13
CA PRO A 81 15.43 0.65 -0.69
C PRO A 81 16.44 1.81 -0.63
N PRO A 82 16.08 2.99 -1.15
CA PRO A 82 16.95 4.17 -1.13
C PRO A 82 17.14 4.71 0.30
N MET A 83 18.12 5.59 0.51
CA MET A 83 18.40 6.15 1.85
C MET A 83 17.20 6.88 2.48
N ASN A 84 16.35 7.49 1.66
CA ASN A 84 15.14 8.21 2.08
C ASN A 84 13.86 7.34 2.00
N TYR A 85 14.01 6.01 2.05
CA TYR A 85 12.94 5.02 1.91
C TYR A 85 11.69 5.29 2.76
N GLU A 86 11.87 5.49 4.07
CA GLU A 86 10.77 5.74 5.01
C GLU A 86 10.00 7.02 4.67
N ALA A 87 10.71 8.07 4.26
CA ALA A 87 10.10 9.32 3.82
C ALA A 87 9.33 9.15 2.50
N MET A 88 9.82 8.31 1.57
CA MET A 88 9.10 7.97 0.33
C MET A 88 7.82 7.17 0.60
N LEU A 89 7.78 6.39 1.68
CA LEU A 89 6.57 5.70 2.15
C LEU A 89 5.62 6.62 2.94
N GLY A 90 5.99 7.88 3.17
CA GLY A 90 5.19 8.87 3.89
C GLY A 90 5.40 8.88 5.41
N ASN A 91 6.48 8.25 5.88
CA ASN A 91 6.81 8.02 7.30
C ASN A 91 5.65 7.37 8.08
N PRO A 92 5.25 6.13 7.72
CA PRO A 92 4.23 5.39 8.46
C PRO A 92 4.77 4.96 9.83
N ASP A 93 3.93 5.01 10.85
CA ASP A 93 4.21 4.47 12.19
C ASP A 93 4.13 2.93 12.19
N ILE A 94 3.26 2.37 11.36
CA ILE A 94 3.11 0.92 11.14
C ILE A 94 2.74 0.65 9.68
N ILE A 95 3.16 -0.49 9.16
CA ILE A 95 2.74 -0.97 7.84
C ILE A 95 1.96 -2.27 7.99
N HIS A 96 0.74 -2.30 7.43
CA HIS A 96 -0.05 -3.51 7.25
C HIS A 96 0.15 -4.04 5.83
N ALA A 97 0.85 -5.17 5.72
CA ALA A 97 1.07 -5.88 4.46
C ALA A 97 -0.04 -6.94 4.24
N ASN A 98 -0.65 -6.94 3.05
CA ASN A 98 -1.63 -7.96 2.64
C ASN A 98 -0.97 -9.04 1.75
N ASN A 99 0.36 -9.05 1.69
CA ASN A 99 1.19 -10.06 1.04
C ASN A 99 2.37 -10.43 1.95
N PHE A 100 3.21 -11.38 1.51
CA PHE A 100 4.35 -11.88 2.28
C PHE A 100 5.58 -10.96 2.26
N CYS A 101 5.47 -9.75 1.70
CA CYS A 101 6.57 -8.79 1.71
C CYS A 101 6.70 -8.16 3.09
N CYS A 102 7.90 -8.24 3.67
CA CYS A 102 8.27 -7.55 4.89
C CYS A 102 9.35 -6.50 4.55
N PRO A 103 8.97 -5.21 4.41
CA PRO A 103 9.89 -4.11 4.24
C PRO A 103 11.06 -4.15 5.23
N SER A 104 12.28 -4.31 4.72
CA SER A 104 13.48 -4.19 5.55
C SER A 104 13.89 -2.73 5.72
N LYS A 105 14.60 -2.39 6.81
CA LYS A 105 15.17 -1.06 7.09
C LYS A 105 14.15 0.06 7.39
N LEU A 106 12.97 -0.30 7.89
CA LEU A 106 12.13 0.64 8.63
C LEU A 106 12.73 0.85 10.03
N LYS A 107 12.58 2.05 10.58
CA LYS A 107 13.10 2.39 11.91
C LYS A 107 12.21 1.91 13.04
#